data_AF-A0A0N4VWC7-F1
#
_entry.id   AF-A0A0N4VWC7-F1
#
_cell.length_a   1.000
_cell.length_b   1.000
_cell.length_c   1.000
_cell.angle_alpha   90.00
_cell.angle_beta   90.00
_cell.angle_gamma   90.00
#
_symmetry.space_group_name_H-M   'P 1'
#
loop_
_entity.id
_entity.type
_entity.pdbx_description
1 polymer ?
#
loop_
_entity_poly.entity_id
_entity_poly.type
_entity_poly.pdbx_seq_one_letter_code
_entity_poly.pdbx_strand_id
1 'polypeptide(L)'
;LQLRFHRPLEGPIDLSMVIIWLLAVGCVMGGGVWAFFRHRAGKDKLHVNASSSAGYTSQSDSNSSFESRCRCLARHSNFLAIIVLMIIVVGVLMIGFFFRPVLVTFFNVTLVLFGSISVYACIMAVLSNISFWEWCTAKRCTWIPQHRCIPEGRPSFIQLMVFTLSFGICVVWFVYRRTPYAFILLDFINVTLCLHILKSLRLPSVKWISALMLCMFIYDAVMVFVTPFITRNGCSVMLEVATGIDCSSSGTDGYPMPPIDAALPEKFPMLMQVPHFDPMAACIDLDIEKGFQMTILGLGDIIIPGYLVTHCFTMNGFSERVRISYGILCSIGYGLGLIMTFCALAIMNMAQPALIYLVPCTLFPICIMAWMKGQFRLLWHGAEDLTDSTASLKPNTDDDTGPQNDVINNEESSSTRQV
;
A
#
# COMPACT_ATOMS: atom_id res chain seq x y z
N LEU A 1 2.73 -26.12 -50.94
CA LEU A 1 2.22 -24.81 -50.48
C LEU A 1 2.29 -24.80 -48.96
N GLN A 2 3.29 -24.12 -48.38
CA GLN A 2 3.31 -23.86 -46.94
C GLN A 2 2.48 -22.60 -46.69
N LEU A 3 1.30 -22.77 -46.08
CA LEU A 3 0.50 -21.66 -45.56
C LEU A 3 1.26 -21.07 -44.37
N ARG A 4 1.88 -19.90 -44.56
CA ARG A 4 2.35 -19.08 -43.44
C ARG A 4 1.21 -18.15 -43.04
N PHE A 5 0.65 -18.36 -41.86
CA PHE A 5 -0.28 -17.41 -41.26
C PHE A 5 0.47 -16.09 -41.03
N HIS A 6 0.05 -15.04 -41.73
CA HIS A 6 0.60 -13.71 -41.54
C HIS A 6 -0.11 -13.06 -40.34
N ARG A 7 0.55 -13.07 -39.18
CA ARG A 7 0.08 -12.30 -38.01
C ARG A 7 0.38 -10.81 -38.29
N PRO A 8 -0.61 -9.92 -38.17
CA PRO A 8 -0.34 -8.48 -38.27
C PRO A 8 0.66 -8.07 -37.19
N LEU A 9 1.50 -7.08 -37.50
CA LEU A 9 2.43 -6.51 -36.52
C LEU A 9 1.64 -6.04 -35.29
N GLU A 10 2.05 -6.54 -34.11
CA GLU A 10 1.55 -6.05 -32.83
C GLU A 10 1.73 -4.52 -32.78
N GLY A 11 0.66 -3.81 -32.43
CA GLY A 11 0.74 -2.37 -32.23
C GLY A 11 1.65 -2.07 -31.04
N PRO A 12 2.25 -0.86 -30.96
CA PRO A 12 3.15 -0.54 -29.85
C PRO A 12 2.46 -0.39 -28.49
N ILE A 13 1.11 -0.41 -28.44
CA ILE A 13 0.32 -0.25 -27.22
C ILE A 13 -0.81 -1.27 -27.20
N ASP A 14 -0.75 -2.17 -26.22
CA ASP A 14 -1.77 -3.19 -26.00
C ASP A 14 -2.82 -2.70 -25.02
N LEU A 15 -4.06 -3.13 -25.24
CA LEU A 15 -5.18 -2.80 -24.36
C LEU A 15 -4.97 -3.39 -22.95
N SER A 16 -4.22 -4.47 -22.81
CA SER A 16 -3.84 -5.06 -21.52
C SER A 16 -2.99 -4.12 -20.66
N MET A 17 -2.03 -3.41 -21.27
CA MET A 17 -1.19 -2.43 -20.59
C MET A 17 -2.02 -1.24 -20.08
N VAL A 18 -3.03 -0.81 -20.86
CA VAL A 18 -3.94 0.26 -20.45
C VAL A 18 -4.82 -0.18 -19.28
N ILE A 19 -5.38 -1.40 -19.32
CA ILE A 19 -6.21 -1.92 -18.23
C ILE A 19 -5.40 -2.04 -16.94
N ILE A 20 -4.21 -2.65 -16.99
CA ILE A 20 -3.39 -2.83 -15.78
C ILE A 20 -2.91 -1.49 -15.23
N TRP A 21 -2.61 -0.50 -16.09
CA TRP A 21 -2.31 0.86 -15.69
C TRP A 21 -3.49 1.51 -14.94
N LEU A 22 -4.71 1.40 -15.48
CA LEU A 22 -5.93 1.91 -14.84
C LEU A 22 -6.19 1.24 -13.49
N LEU A 23 -6.02 -0.09 -13.40
CA LEU A 23 -6.20 -0.85 -12.16
C LEU A 23 -5.19 -0.41 -11.08
N ALA A 24 -3.92 -0.26 -11.45
CA ALA A 24 -2.85 0.13 -10.53
C ALA A 24 -3.03 1.56 -10.02
N VAL A 25 -3.23 2.53 -10.92
CA VAL A 25 -3.48 3.94 -10.57
C VAL A 25 -4.77 4.07 -9.75
N GLY A 26 -5.81 3.31 -10.13
CA GLY A 26 -7.07 3.23 -9.40
C GLY A 26 -6.88 2.70 -7.97
N CYS A 27 -6.09 1.64 -7.76
CA CYS A 27 -5.81 1.14 -6.40
C CYS A 27 -5.08 2.19 -5.56
N VAL A 28 -4.02 2.80 -6.10
CA VAL A 28 -3.21 3.78 -5.37
C VAL A 28 -4.02 5.01 -4.99
N MET A 29 -4.74 5.60 -5.95
CA MET A 29 -5.60 6.75 -5.70
C MET A 29 -6.76 6.40 -4.75
N GLY A 30 -7.43 5.26 -4.97
CA GLY A 30 -8.52 4.78 -4.14
C GLY A 30 -8.08 4.52 -2.69
N GLY A 31 -6.90 3.93 -2.49
CA GLY A 31 -6.31 3.71 -1.18
C GLY A 31 -5.97 5.03 -0.47
N GLY A 32 -5.40 5.99 -1.19
CA GLY A 32 -5.12 7.32 -0.67
C GLY A 32 -6.37 8.09 -0.25
N VAL A 33 -7.40 8.10 -1.09
CA VAL A 33 -8.70 8.74 -0.82
C VAL A 33 -9.43 8.04 0.33
N TRP A 34 -9.37 6.71 0.41
CA TRP A 34 -9.98 5.98 1.52
C TRP A 34 -9.26 6.28 2.84
N ALA A 35 -7.93 6.30 2.85
CA ALA A 35 -7.15 6.71 4.02
C ALA A 35 -7.47 8.15 4.45
N PHE A 36 -7.67 9.05 3.48
CA PHE A 36 -8.11 10.43 3.72
C PHE A 36 -9.46 10.52 4.43
N PHE A 37 -10.49 9.84 3.93
CA PHE A 37 -11.82 9.84 4.54
C PHE A 37 -11.81 9.24 5.94
N ARG A 38 -11.00 8.19 6.17
CA ARG A 38 -10.83 7.59 7.50
C ARG A 38 -10.19 8.56 8.48
N HIS A 39 -9.15 9.27 8.05
CA HIS A 39 -8.49 10.32 8.84
C HIS A 39 -9.47 11.44 9.21
N ARG A 40 -10.26 11.91 8.23
CA ARG A 40 -11.32 12.93 8.45
C ARG A 40 -12.41 12.47 9.41
N ALA A 41 -12.76 11.18 9.40
CA ALA A 41 -13.73 10.59 10.32
C ALA A 41 -13.21 10.41 11.76
N GLY A 42 -11.95 10.80 12.06
CA GLY A 42 -11.38 10.72 13.41
C GLY A 42 -11.14 9.29 13.93
N LYS A 43 -11.35 8.27 13.09
CA LYS A 43 -11.21 6.84 13.44
C LYS A 43 -9.77 6.42 13.74
N ASP A 44 -8.81 7.30 13.52
CA ASP A 44 -7.38 7.06 13.77
C ASP A 44 -7.04 7.18 15.25
N LYS A 45 -7.79 7.97 16.03
CA LYS A 45 -7.56 8.14 17.48
C LYS A 45 -7.94 6.90 18.31
N LEU A 46 -8.83 6.05 17.80
CA LEU A 46 -9.32 4.87 18.52
C LEU A 46 -8.29 3.73 18.59
N HIS A 47 -7.45 3.57 17.56
CA HIS A 47 -6.46 2.48 17.50
C HIS A 47 -5.14 2.80 18.21
N VAL A 48 -4.76 4.08 18.31
CA VAL A 48 -3.59 4.47 19.13
C VAL A 48 -3.86 4.15 20.60
N ASN A 49 -5.08 4.39 21.10
CA ASN A 49 -5.44 4.06 22.48
C ASN A 49 -5.46 2.55 22.77
N ALA A 50 -5.76 1.69 21.78
CA ALA A 50 -5.75 0.23 21.95
C ALA A 50 -4.32 -0.37 21.96
N SER A 51 -3.37 0.29 21.31
CA SER A 51 -1.93 -0.06 21.37
C SER A 51 -1.25 0.55 22.60
N SER A 52 -1.77 1.66 23.13
CA SER A 52 -1.29 2.31 24.35
C SER A 52 -1.90 1.73 25.64
N SER A 53 -3.01 0.98 25.57
CA SER A 53 -3.67 0.39 26.74
C SER A 53 -2.97 -0.84 27.35
N ALA A 54 -1.78 -1.21 26.85
CA ALA A 54 -0.93 -2.25 27.43
C ALA A 54 0.26 -1.70 28.26
N GLY A 55 0.21 -0.43 28.68
CA GLY A 55 1.29 0.15 29.50
C GLY A 55 0.84 1.31 30.38
N TYR A 56 0.61 0.99 31.66
CA TYR A 56 0.73 1.85 32.85
C TYR A 56 0.10 3.25 32.85
N THR A 57 -0.93 3.39 33.69
CA THR A 57 -1.23 4.63 34.42
C THR A 57 0.03 5.11 35.14
N SER A 58 0.58 6.27 34.79
CA SER A 58 1.46 7.00 35.68
C SER A 58 1.41 8.50 35.42
N GLN A 59 1.12 9.15 36.53
CA GLN A 59 1.16 10.55 36.88
C GLN A 59 2.41 11.28 36.35
N SER A 60 2.18 12.57 36.08
CA SER A 60 3.07 13.60 35.58
C SER A 60 4.40 13.76 36.34
N ASP A 61 5.33 14.41 35.65
CA ASP A 61 6.51 15.13 36.17
C ASP A 61 7.88 14.42 36.13
N SER A 62 8.29 13.97 34.93
CA SER A 62 9.72 13.90 34.51
C SER A 62 9.88 13.76 32.97
N ASN A 63 9.17 14.57 32.19
CA ASN A 63 8.84 14.23 30.79
C ASN A 63 9.98 14.36 29.76
N SER A 64 11.01 15.20 29.93
CA SER A 64 11.96 15.47 28.82
C SER A 64 12.96 14.34 28.52
N SER A 65 13.47 13.64 29.54
CA SER A 65 14.50 12.60 29.37
C SER A 65 13.92 11.23 28.97
N PHE A 66 12.75 10.88 29.50
CA PHE A 66 12.02 9.64 29.18
C PHE A 66 11.46 9.67 27.76
N GLU A 67 10.87 10.80 27.36
CA GLU A 67 10.32 11.00 26.01
C GLU A 67 11.43 10.99 24.94
N SER A 68 12.61 11.53 25.26
CA SER A 68 13.80 11.46 24.40
C SER A 68 14.33 10.02 24.22
N ARG A 69 14.30 9.21 25.29
CA ARG A 69 14.62 7.76 25.21
C ARG A 69 13.60 7.00 24.36
N CYS A 70 12.31 7.26 24.53
CA CYS A 70 11.25 6.65 23.71
C CYS A 70 11.35 7.03 22.23
N ARG A 71 11.70 8.29 21.89
CA ARG A 71 11.96 8.70 20.50
C ARG A 71 13.18 8.02 19.88
N CYS A 72 14.26 7.86 20.66
CA CYS A 72 15.43 7.09 20.21
C CYS A 72 15.04 5.62 19.96
N LEU A 73 14.24 5.03 20.86
CA LEU A 73 13.72 3.67 20.71
C LEU A 73 12.79 3.53 19.49
N ALA A 74 11.90 4.50 19.25
CA ALA A 74 11.01 4.51 18.09
C ALA A 74 11.79 4.65 16.79
N ARG A 75 12.81 5.52 16.75
CA ARG A 75 13.74 5.63 15.61
C ARG A 75 14.46 4.32 15.35
N HIS A 76 14.96 3.66 16.40
CA HIS A 76 15.62 2.37 16.29
C HIS A 76 14.64 1.27 15.86
N SER A 77 13.40 1.29 16.36
CA SER A 77 12.34 0.35 15.98
C SER A 77 11.95 0.48 14.51
N ASN A 78 11.82 1.70 13.99
CA ASN A 78 11.51 1.92 12.57
C ASN A 78 12.67 1.45 11.67
N PHE A 79 13.91 1.74 12.06
CA PHE A 79 15.10 1.27 11.36
C PHE A 79 15.20 -0.26 11.37
N LEU A 80 15.01 -0.88 12.54
CA LEU A 80 14.99 -2.33 12.70
C LEU A 80 13.86 -2.96 11.89
N ALA A 81 12.67 -2.35 11.85
CA ALA A 81 11.56 -2.82 11.04
C ALA A 81 11.89 -2.82 9.54
N ILE A 82 12.60 -1.81 9.02
CA ILE A 82 13.05 -1.80 7.63
C ILE A 82 14.06 -2.93 7.37
N ILE A 83 15.03 -3.14 8.28
CA ILE A 83 16.00 -4.23 8.14
C ILE A 83 15.30 -5.59 8.15
N VAL A 84 14.40 -5.82 9.10
CA VAL A 84 13.63 -7.07 9.19
C VAL A 84 12.78 -7.27 7.94
N LEU A 85 12.12 -6.21 7.44
CA LEU A 85 11.38 -6.27 6.19
C LEU A 85 12.28 -6.68 5.01
N MET A 86 13.48 -6.10 4.89
CA MET A 86 14.42 -6.47 3.84
C MET A 86 14.88 -7.92 3.94
N ILE A 87 15.20 -8.39 5.15
CA ILE A 87 15.58 -9.78 5.40
C ILE A 87 14.43 -10.72 5.01
N ILE A 88 13.19 -10.36 5.34
CA ILE A 88 12.01 -11.14 4.96
C ILE A 88 11.87 -11.18 3.43
N VAL A 89 11.93 -10.03 2.75
CA VAL A 89 11.74 -9.97 1.29
C VAL A 89 12.83 -10.74 0.54
N VAL A 90 14.09 -10.55 0.92
CA VAL A 90 15.22 -11.32 0.36
C VAL A 90 15.06 -12.81 0.67
N GLY A 91 14.72 -13.15 1.91
CA GLY A 91 14.54 -14.54 2.36
C GLY A 91 13.42 -15.25 1.62
N VAL A 92 12.28 -14.59 1.42
CA VAL A 92 11.14 -15.12 0.65
C VAL A 92 11.53 -15.36 -0.81
N LEU A 93 12.26 -14.45 -1.47
CA LEU A 93 12.72 -14.70 -2.84
C LEU A 93 13.75 -15.82 -2.94
N MET A 94 14.71 -15.89 -2.01
CA MET A 94 15.71 -16.97 -1.99
C MET A 94 15.05 -18.33 -1.72
N ILE A 95 14.08 -18.42 -0.80
CA ILE A 95 13.28 -19.63 -0.59
C ILE A 95 12.47 -19.95 -1.84
N GLY A 96 11.96 -18.94 -2.55
CA GLY A 96 11.23 -19.11 -3.81
C GLY A 96 12.07 -19.73 -4.91
N PHE A 97 13.37 -19.43 -4.95
CA PHE A 97 14.32 -20.02 -5.88
C PHE A 97 14.54 -21.52 -5.60
N PHE A 98 14.72 -21.93 -4.34
CA PHE A 98 14.96 -23.34 -4.02
C PHE A 98 13.68 -24.20 -3.90
N PHE A 99 12.58 -23.63 -3.41
CA PHE A 99 11.34 -24.35 -3.05
C PHE A 99 10.08 -23.70 -3.62
N ARG A 100 10.09 -23.41 -4.93
CA ARG A 100 8.97 -22.81 -5.66
C ARG A 100 7.59 -23.43 -5.37
N PRO A 101 7.36 -24.76 -5.46
CA PRO A 101 6.02 -25.33 -5.27
C PRO A 101 5.47 -25.15 -3.85
N VAL A 102 6.35 -25.18 -2.84
CA VAL A 102 5.98 -24.93 -1.44
C VAL A 102 5.54 -23.48 -1.28
N LEU A 103 6.29 -22.55 -1.85
CA LEU A 103 6.05 -21.11 -1.72
C LEU A 103 4.82 -20.65 -2.51
N VAL A 104 4.54 -21.22 -3.68
CA VAL A 104 3.27 -20.99 -4.41
C VAL A 104 2.08 -21.44 -3.55
N THR A 105 2.16 -22.62 -2.93
CA THR A 105 1.10 -23.15 -2.06
C THR A 105 0.91 -22.25 -0.83
N PHE A 106 2.00 -21.82 -0.21
CA PHE A 106 1.98 -20.90 0.93
C PHE A 106 1.29 -19.58 0.58
N PHE A 107 1.64 -18.96 -0.56
CA PHE A 107 1.01 -17.71 -0.98
C PHE A 107 -0.45 -17.87 -1.35
N ASN A 108 -0.85 -18.99 -1.96
CA ASN A 108 -2.26 -19.26 -2.25
C ASN A 108 -3.10 -19.33 -0.97
N VAL A 109 -2.62 -20.03 0.06
CA VAL A 109 -3.28 -20.12 1.37
C VAL A 109 -3.33 -18.75 2.06
N THR A 110 -2.21 -18.03 2.04
CA THR A 110 -2.06 -16.68 2.59
C THR A 110 -3.02 -15.70 1.93
N LEU A 111 -3.19 -15.78 0.60
CA LEU A 111 -4.12 -14.94 -0.15
C LEU A 111 -5.58 -15.23 0.21
N VAL A 112 -5.95 -16.49 0.49
CA VAL A 112 -7.31 -16.79 0.97
C VAL A 112 -7.55 -16.19 2.35
N LEU A 113 -6.59 -16.32 3.28
CA LEU A 113 -6.71 -15.81 4.64
C LEU A 113 -6.76 -14.27 4.67
N PHE A 114 -5.72 -13.60 4.17
CA PHE A 114 -5.66 -12.14 4.17
C PHE A 114 -6.65 -11.52 3.17
N GLY A 115 -6.92 -12.20 2.06
CA GLY A 115 -7.94 -11.79 1.09
C GLY A 115 -9.34 -11.79 1.68
N SER A 116 -9.69 -12.78 2.51
CA SER A 116 -11.02 -12.81 3.15
C SER A 116 -11.22 -11.62 4.09
N ILE A 117 -10.16 -11.23 4.83
CA ILE A 117 -10.13 -10.06 5.72
C ILE A 117 -10.20 -8.76 4.92
N SER A 118 -9.46 -8.67 3.81
CA SER A 118 -9.42 -7.47 2.97
C SER A 118 -10.75 -7.22 2.27
N VAL A 119 -11.33 -8.25 1.64
CA VAL A 119 -12.63 -8.20 0.97
C VAL A 119 -13.73 -7.87 1.97
N TYR A 120 -13.75 -8.52 3.14
CA TYR A 120 -14.68 -8.19 4.23
C TYR A 120 -14.61 -6.70 4.59
N ALA A 121 -13.40 -6.18 4.82
CA ALA A 121 -13.22 -4.81 5.24
C ALA A 121 -13.55 -3.78 4.14
N CYS A 122 -13.44 -4.16 2.86
CA CYS A 122 -13.87 -3.34 1.72
C CYS A 122 -15.39 -3.34 1.57
N ILE A 123 -16.02 -4.51 1.62
CA ILE A 123 -17.48 -4.63 1.55
C ILE A 123 -18.13 -3.88 2.71
N MET A 124 -17.62 -4.04 3.95
CA MET A 124 -18.13 -3.31 5.10
C MET A 124 -17.98 -1.79 4.98
N ALA A 125 -16.91 -1.30 4.35
CA ALA A 125 -16.74 0.13 4.11
C ALA A 125 -17.72 0.66 3.07
N VAL A 126 -17.92 -0.07 1.97
CA VAL A 126 -18.92 0.26 0.95
C VAL A 126 -20.32 0.25 1.57
N LEU A 127 -20.67 -0.80 2.33
CA LEU A 127 -21.95 -0.93 3.01
C LEU A 127 -22.22 0.22 4.00
N SER A 128 -21.19 0.67 4.72
CA SER A 128 -21.33 1.81 5.64
C SER A 128 -21.60 3.14 4.95
N ASN A 129 -21.31 3.25 3.65
CA ASN A 129 -21.48 4.47 2.86
C ASN A 129 -22.83 4.52 2.13
N ILE A 130 -23.58 3.42 2.09
CA ILE A 130 -24.89 3.34 1.47
C ILE A 130 -25.96 3.63 2.53
N SER A 131 -26.78 4.66 2.33
CA SER A 131 -27.89 5.06 3.24
C SER A 131 -28.93 3.96 3.49
N PHE A 132 -28.97 2.93 2.65
CA PHE A 132 -29.76 1.71 2.87
C PHE A 132 -29.41 1.01 4.20
N TRP A 133 -28.18 1.18 4.70
CA TRP A 133 -27.72 0.63 5.97
C TRP A 133 -28.45 1.22 7.17
N GLU A 134 -28.71 2.53 7.18
CA GLU A 134 -29.54 3.19 8.21
C GLU A 134 -30.99 2.71 8.14
N TRP A 135 -31.51 2.48 6.93
CA TRP A 135 -32.89 2.02 6.72
C TRP A 135 -33.11 0.56 7.17
N CYS A 136 -32.17 -0.34 6.88
CA CYS A 136 -32.25 -1.76 7.27
C CYS A 136 -31.99 -1.99 8.77
N THR A 137 -31.13 -1.18 9.40
CA THR A 137 -30.89 -1.24 10.86
C THR A 137 -32.03 -0.59 11.64
N ALA A 138 -32.63 0.50 11.15
CA ALA A 138 -33.78 1.14 11.77
C ALA A 138 -35.04 0.27 11.76
N LYS A 139 -35.26 -0.56 10.73
CA LYS A 139 -36.47 -1.40 10.61
C LYS A 139 -36.39 -2.78 11.26
N ARG A 140 -35.22 -3.25 11.73
CA ARG A 140 -35.03 -4.62 12.23
C ARG A 140 -34.74 -4.73 13.74
N CYS A 141 -35.02 -3.69 14.52
CA CYS A 141 -34.90 -3.70 15.98
C CYS A 141 -36.20 -3.28 16.69
N THR A 142 -37.29 -4.04 16.55
CA THR A 142 -38.46 -3.94 17.45
C THR A 142 -39.12 -5.28 17.79
N TRP A 143 -38.44 -6.42 17.64
CA TRP A 143 -39.11 -7.72 17.82
C TRP A 143 -38.31 -8.84 18.49
N ILE A 144 -37.44 -8.54 19.46
CA ILE A 144 -36.92 -9.59 20.36
C ILE A 144 -36.81 -9.02 21.80
N PRO A 145 -37.53 -9.60 22.78
CA PRO A 145 -37.58 -9.09 24.14
C PRO A 145 -36.22 -9.21 24.84
N GLN A 146 -35.87 -8.12 25.51
CA GLN A 146 -34.62 -7.88 26.22
C GLN A 146 -34.57 -8.71 27.51
N HIS A 147 -33.92 -9.88 27.48
CA HIS A 147 -33.51 -10.60 28.69
C HIS A 147 -32.02 -10.39 29.00
N ARG A 148 -31.78 -10.20 30.30
CA ARG A 148 -30.79 -9.30 30.91
C ARG A 148 -29.46 -9.97 31.32
N CYS A 149 -28.87 -10.87 30.53
CA CYS A 149 -27.64 -11.56 30.96
C CYS A 149 -26.73 -12.05 29.79
N ILE A 150 -26.34 -11.19 28.83
CA ILE A 150 -25.39 -11.61 27.77
C ILE A 150 -24.39 -10.45 27.46
N PRO A 151 -23.09 -10.73 27.25
CA PRO A 151 -22.03 -9.71 27.19
C PRO A 151 -22.21 -8.66 26.10
N GLU A 152 -21.77 -7.43 26.39
CA GLU A 152 -21.73 -6.26 25.48
C GLU A 152 -20.73 -6.49 24.34
N GLY A 153 -21.17 -7.14 23.27
CA GLY A 153 -20.34 -7.34 22.08
C GLY A 153 -20.86 -8.41 21.14
N ARG A 154 -22.13 -8.34 20.72
CA ARG A 154 -22.61 -9.24 19.68
C ARG A 154 -22.07 -8.78 18.33
N PRO A 155 -21.30 -9.61 17.58
CA PRO A 155 -21.10 -9.32 16.17
C PRO A 155 -22.47 -9.27 15.52
N SER A 156 -22.76 -8.19 14.80
CA SER A 156 -24.03 -8.09 14.09
C SER A 156 -24.14 -9.28 13.15
N PHE A 157 -25.31 -9.91 13.08
CA PHE A 157 -25.56 -11.03 12.15
C PHE A 157 -25.09 -10.68 10.72
N ILE A 158 -25.20 -9.41 10.36
CA ILE A 158 -24.73 -8.86 9.09
C ILE A 158 -23.21 -8.99 8.92
N GLN A 159 -22.41 -8.73 9.96
CA GLN A 159 -20.94 -8.88 9.89
C GLN A 159 -20.55 -10.33 9.64
N LEU A 160 -21.23 -11.29 10.27
CA LEU A 160 -21.02 -12.71 10.03
C LEU A 160 -21.40 -13.11 8.60
N MET A 161 -22.54 -12.60 8.09
CA MET A 161 -22.94 -12.85 6.70
C MET A 161 -21.95 -12.29 5.68
N VAL A 162 -21.44 -11.07 5.91
CA VAL A 162 -20.45 -10.46 5.00
C VAL A 162 -19.12 -11.20 5.06
N PHE A 163 -18.68 -11.64 6.25
CA PHE A 163 -17.45 -12.42 6.40
C PHE A 163 -17.54 -13.79 5.73
N THR A 164 -18.67 -14.49 5.90
CA THR A 164 -18.88 -15.79 5.23
C THR A 164 -18.94 -15.64 3.71
N LEU A 165 -19.56 -14.57 3.20
CA LEU A 165 -19.56 -14.24 1.78
C LEU A 165 -18.15 -13.93 1.26
N SER A 166 -17.37 -13.11 1.98
CA SER A 166 -16.00 -12.77 1.57
C SER A 166 -15.07 -13.98 1.58
N PHE A 167 -15.17 -14.84 2.59
CA PHE A 167 -14.46 -16.10 2.63
C PHE A 167 -14.88 -17.02 1.47
N GLY A 168 -16.18 -17.11 1.17
CA GLY A 168 -16.71 -17.86 0.04
C GLY A 168 -16.10 -17.41 -1.30
N ILE A 169 -16.00 -16.11 -1.55
CA ILE A 169 -15.37 -15.55 -2.76
C ILE A 169 -13.91 -16.02 -2.89
N CYS A 170 -13.13 -15.96 -1.82
CA CYS A 170 -11.73 -16.42 -1.82
C CYS A 170 -11.59 -17.94 -2.01
N VAL A 171 -12.50 -18.74 -1.44
CA VAL A 171 -12.52 -20.20 -1.62
C VAL A 171 -12.90 -20.58 -3.04
N VAL A 172 -13.90 -19.90 -3.63
CA VAL A 172 -14.28 -20.08 -5.04
C VAL A 172 -13.07 -19.83 -5.94
N TRP A 173 -12.35 -18.72 -5.72
CA TRP A 173 -11.10 -18.47 -6.44
C TRP A 173 -10.09 -19.61 -6.27
N PHE A 174 -9.87 -20.09 -5.05
CA PHE A 174 -8.91 -21.15 -4.77
C PHE A 174 -9.25 -22.48 -5.47
N VAL A 175 -10.52 -22.84 -5.56
CA VAL A 175 -11.01 -24.06 -6.25
C VAL A 175 -10.89 -23.91 -7.77
N TYR A 176 -11.34 -22.78 -8.31
CA TYR A 176 -11.30 -22.51 -9.75
C TYR A 176 -9.97 -21.94 -10.24
N ARG A 177 -8.91 -21.97 -9.42
CA ARG A 177 -7.61 -21.35 -9.73
C ARG A 177 -6.96 -21.80 -11.04
N ARG A 178 -7.31 -23.02 -11.50
CA ARG A 178 -6.77 -23.62 -12.73
C ARG A 178 -7.56 -23.24 -13.98
N THR A 179 -8.69 -22.55 -13.84
CA THR A 179 -9.54 -22.17 -14.97
C THR A 179 -9.03 -20.90 -15.67
N PRO A 180 -9.35 -20.71 -16.97
CA PRO A 180 -8.92 -19.53 -17.71
C PRO A 180 -9.52 -18.22 -17.15
N TYR A 181 -10.68 -18.24 -16.49
CA TYR A 181 -11.29 -17.02 -15.94
C TYR A 181 -10.80 -16.64 -14.54
N ALA A 182 -9.90 -17.43 -13.93
CA ALA A 182 -9.44 -17.24 -12.56
C ALA A 182 -8.73 -15.89 -12.30
N PHE A 183 -8.17 -15.26 -13.33
CA PHE A 183 -7.44 -13.99 -13.20
C PHE A 183 -8.35 -12.82 -12.78
N ILE A 184 -9.61 -12.81 -13.23
CA ILE A 184 -10.56 -11.73 -12.90
C ILE A 184 -10.81 -11.69 -11.39
N LEU A 185 -11.04 -12.87 -10.81
CA LEU A 185 -11.30 -13.00 -9.40
C LEU A 185 -10.03 -12.81 -8.57
N LEU A 186 -8.86 -13.20 -9.11
CA LEU A 186 -7.55 -12.91 -8.52
C LEU A 186 -7.30 -11.40 -8.41
N ASP A 187 -7.47 -10.68 -9.53
CA ASP A 187 -7.28 -9.23 -9.59
C ASP A 187 -8.23 -8.51 -8.65
N PHE A 188 -9.50 -8.95 -8.55
CA PHE A 188 -10.44 -8.42 -7.56
C PHE A 188 -9.96 -8.60 -6.11
N ILE A 189 -9.48 -9.80 -5.74
CA ILE A 189 -8.93 -10.07 -4.41
C ILE A 189 -7.66 -9.22 -4.19
N ASN A 190 -6.79 -9.10 -5.19
CA ASN A 190 -5.55 -8.32 -5.10
C ASN A 190 -5.79 -6.81 -5.00
N VAL A 191 -6.79 -6.26 -5.69
CA VAL A 191 -7.19 -4.84 -5.55
C VAL A 191 -7.73 -4.59 -4.14
N THR A 192 -8.62 -5.45 -3.62
CA THR A 192 -9.16 -5.28 -2.27
C THR A 192 -8.08 -5.46 -1.19
N LEU A 193 -7.14 -6.39 -1.39
CA LEU A 193 -5.95 -6.57 -0.55
C LEU A 193 -5.05 -5.33 -0.58
N CYS A 194 -4.75 -4.81 -1.76
CA CYS A 194 -4.00 -3.56 -1.97
C CYS A 194 -4.63 -2.40 -1.20
N LEU A 195 -5.93 -2.14 -1.38
CA LEU A 195 -6.65 -1.09 -0.65
C LEU A 195 -6.64 -1.30 0.87
N HIS A 196 -6.77 -2.55 1.32
CA HIS A 196 -6.73 -2.88 2.75
C HIS A 196 -5.35 -2.64 3.38
N ILE A 197 -4.28 -2.96 2.67
CA ILE A 197 -2.91 -2.73 3.14
C ILE A 197 -2.61 -1.22 3.17
N LEU A 198 -2.95 -0.51 2.10
CA LEU A 198 -2.72 0.95 1.98
C LEU A 198 -3.45 1.76 3.06
N LYS A 199 -4.59 1.28 3.58
CA LYS A 199 -5.29 1.93 4.70
C LYS A 199 -4.78 1.51 6.09
N SER A 200 -4.08 0.39 6.21
CA SER A 200 -3.74 -0.23 7.50
C SER A 200 -2.36 0.17 8.02
N LEU A 201 -1.41 0.40 7.12
CA LEU A 201 -0.05 0.78 7.48
C LEU A 201 0.04 2.32 7.52
N ARG A 202 0.41 2.88 8.69
CA ARG A 202 0.74 4.30 8.87
C ARG A 202 2.12 4.41 9.50
N LEU A 203 2.97 5.23 8.91
CA LEU A 203 4.38 5.40 9.24
C LEU A 203 4.45 6.87 9.65
N PRO A 204 5.18 7.16 10.73
CA PRO A 204 5.11 8.46 11.38
C PRO A 204 5.72 9.59 10.55
N SER A 205 6.59 9.29 9.57
CA SER A 205 7.26 10.33 8.79
C SER A 205 7.66 9.90 7.38
N VAL A 206 7.76 10.90 6.49
CA VAL A 206 8.19 10.72 5.08
C VAL A 206 9.62 10.23 4.98
N LYS A 207 10.49 10.53 5.96
CA LYS A 207 11.86 9.99 6.04
C LYS A 207 11.89 8.47 5.91
N TRP A 208 11.10 7.78 6.74
CA TRP A 208 11.09 6.32 6.75
C TRP A 208 10.51 5.74 5.47
N ILE A 209 9.51 6.41 4.89
CA ILE A 209 8.94 6.04 3.59
C ILE A 209 9.99 6.18 2.49
N SER A 210 10.72 7.30 2.46
CA SER A 210 11.79 7.53 1.49
C SER A 210 12.94 6.54 1.65
N ALA A 211 13.31 6.18 2.89
CA ALA A 211 14.33 5.17 3.16
C ALA A 211 13.90 3.78 2.70
N LEU A 212 12.64 3.39 2.97
CA LEU A 212 12.07 2.13 2.51
C LEU A 212 11.97 2.06 0.98
N MET A 213 11.51 3.12 0.32
CA MET A 213 11.46 3.24 -1.14
C MET A 213 12.87 3.14 -1.76
N LEU A 214 13.86 3.83 -1.19
CA LEU A 214 15.25 3.77 -1.66
C LEU A 214 15.84 2.37 -1.46
N CYS A 215 15.55 1.71 -0.34
CA CYS A 215 16.04 0.37 -0.08
C CYS A 215 15.43 -0.65 -1.06
N MET A 216 14.11 -0.57 -1.30
CA MET A 216 13.43 -1.41 -2.30
C MET A 216 13.91 -1.13 -3.72
N PHE A 217 14.19 0.14 -4.06
CA PHE A 217 14.82 0.51 -5.33
C PHE A 217 16.16 -0.19 -5.54
N ILE A 218 17.05 -0.14 -4.54
CA ILE A 218 18.37 -0.80 -4.61
C ILE A 218 18.18 -2.30 -4.72
N TYR A 219 17.27 -2.86 -3.91
CA TYR A 219 16.97 -4.28 -3.92
C TYR A 219 16.50 -4.77 -5.30
N ASP A 220 15.51 -4.12 -5.90
CA ASP A 220 14.95 -4.51 -7.21
C ASP A 220 16.02 -4.38 -8.32
N ALA A 221 16.80 -3.30 -8.31
CA ALA A 221 17.89 -3.11 -9.27
C ALA A 221 19.00 -4.18 -9.14
N VAL A 222 19.42 -4.50 -7.92
CA VAL A 222 20.41 -5.56 -7.67
C VAL A 222 19.82 -6.91 -8.08
N MET A 223 18.57 -7.16 -7.73
CA MET A 223 17.90 -8.42 -8.02
C MET A 223 17.74 -8.66 -9.52
N VAL A 224 17.45 -7.63 -10.31
CA VAL A 224 17.30 -7.75 -11.77
C VAL A 224 18.64 -7.78 -12.49
N PHE A 225 19.55 -6.85 -12.18
CA PHE A 225 20.79 -6.67 -12.97
C PHE A 225 21.98 -7.46 -12.42
N VAL A 226 22.09 -7.66 -11.11
CA VAL A 226 23.26 -8.30 -10.50
C VAL A 226 23.10 -9.83 -10.43
N THR A 227 21.90 -10.35 -10.22
CA THR A 227 21.70 -11.80 -10.09
C THR A 227 22.04 -12.64 -11.32
N PRO A 228 21.88 -12.16 -12.59
CA PRO A 228 22.39 -12.87 -13.75
C PRO A 228 23.89 -13.14 -13.70
N PHE A 229 24.67 -12.24 -13.07
CA PHE A 229 26.12 -12.40 -12.93
C PHE A 229 26.52 -13.37 -11.81
N ILE A 230 25.65 -13.57 -10.81
CA ILE A 230 25.89 -14.45 -9.67
C ILE A 230 25.44 -15.89 -9.98
N THR A 231 24.38 -16.04 -10.76
CA THR A 231 23.76 -17.34 -11.06
C THR A 231 24.49 -18.03 -12.20
N ARG A 232 24.84 -19.31 -12.03
CA ARG A 232 25.55 -20.10 -13.07
C ARG A 232 24.79 -20.20 -14.40
N ASN A 233 23.47 -20.02 -14.36
CA ASN A 233 22.57 -20.13 -15.50
C ASN A 233 22.43 -18.82 -16.29
N GLY A 234 23.08 -17.73 -15.86
CA GLY A 234 23.01 -16.41 -16.51
C GLY A 234 21.63 -15.74 -16.44
N CYS A 235 20.70 -16.27 -15.62
CA CYS A 235 19.35 -15.76 -15.53
C CYS A 235 19.07 -15.00 -14.23
N SER A 236 18.18 -14.02 -14.33
CA SER A 236 17.75 -13.25 -13.18
C SER A 236 16.84 -14.13 -12.31
N VAL A 237 17.19 -14.22 -11.02
CA VAL A 237 16.44 -15.06 -10.08
C VAL A 237 14.98 -14.59 -9.97
N MET A 238 14.69 -13.31 -10.20
CA MET A 238 13.35 -12.75 -10.15
C MET A 238 12.49 -13.26 -11.30
N LEU A 239 13.08 -13.40 -12.49
CA LEU A 239 12.40 -13.94 -13.66
C LEU A 239 12.09 -15.42 -13.45
N GLU A 240 13.09 -16.20 -13.04
CA GLU A 240 12.96 -17.64 -12.80
C GLU A 240 11.92 -17.94 -11.70
N VAL A 241 11.94 -17.18 -10.62
CA VAL A 241 10.96 -17.31 -9.54
C VAL A 241 9.56 -16.96 -10.07
N ALA A 242 9.41 -15.81 -10.73
CA ALA A 242 8.11 -15.32 -11.23
C ALA A 242 7.48 -16.23 -12.31
N THR A 243 8.26 -16.69 -13.28
CA THR A 243 7.77 -17.46 -14.44
C THR A 243 7.85 -18.97 -14.19
N GLY A 244 8.81 -19.44 -13.40
CA GLY A 244 9.09 -20.84 -13.17
C GLY A 244 9.78 -21.56 -14.32
N ILE A 245 10.40 -20.82 -15.23
CA ILE A 245 11.06 -21.36 -16.43
C ILE A 245 12.57 -21.14 -16.31
N ASP A 246 13.33 -22.22 -16.41
CA ASP A 246 14.79 -22.19 -16.41
C ASP A 246 15.31 -21.74 -17.78
N CYS A 247 16.25 -20.81 -17.80
CA CYS A 247 16.80 -20.25 -19.03
C CYS A 247 17.80 -21.16 -19.75
N SER A 248 18.11 -22.33 -19.17
CA SER A 248 19.07 -23.30 -19.71
C SER A 248 18.50 -24.18 -20.83
N SER A 249 17.17 -24.19 -21.03
CA SER A 249 16.51 -25.11 -21.97
C SER A 249 16.29 -24.54 -23.39
N SER A 250 16.56 -23.26 -23.62
CA SER A 250 16.32 -22.62 -24.92
C SER A 250 17.64 -22.13 -25.54
N GLY A 251 18.26 -22.97 -26.38
CA GLY A 251 19.49 -22.66 -27.12
C GLY A 251 19.31 -21.69 -28.29
N THR A 252 18.54 -20.61 -28.10
CA THR A 252 18.41 -19.51 -29.06
C THR A 252 18.47 -18.20 -28.28
N ASP A 253 19.13 -17.18 -28.85
CA ASP A 253 19.36 -15.84 -28.27
C ASP A 253 18.07 -15.00 -28.06
N GLY A 254 17.00 -15.64 -27.59
CA GLY A 254 15.71 -15.05 -27.27
C GLY A 254 15.24 -15.55 -25.91
N TYR A 255 14.40 -14.75 -25.27
CA TYR A 255 13.78 -15.10 -23.98
C TYR A 255 13.14 -16.49 -24.02
N PRO A 256 13.27 -17.27 -22.94
CA PRO A 256 12.74 -18.63 -22.90
C PRO A 256 11.23 -18.60 -23.12
N MET A 257 10.78 -19.16 -24.25
CA MET A 257 9.38 -19.41 -24.50
C MET A 257 8.98 -20.75 -23.87
N PRO A 258 7.84 -20.83 -23.17
CA PRO A 258 7.37 -22.09 -22.62
C PRO A 258 7.10 -23.10 -23.74
N PRO A 259 7.47 -24.39 -23.57
CA PRO A 259 7.10 -25.44 -24.50
C PRO A 259 5.57 -25.55 -24.57
N ILE A 260 5.04 -25.75 -25.78
CA ILE A 260 3.60 -25.83 -26.08
C ILE A 260 2.89 -26.95 -25.30
N ASP A 261 3.64 -27.95 -24.82
CA ASP A 261 3.12 -29.13 -24.13
C ASP A 261 3.57 -29.26 -22.66
N ALA A 262 4.26 -28.26 -22.12
CA ALA A 262 4.63 -28.27 -20.70
C ALA A 262 3.47 -27.72 -19.87
N ALA A 263 3.04 -28.47 -18.85
CA ALA A 263 2.12 -27.96 -17.83
C ALA A 263 2.72 -26.68 -17.23
N LEU A 264 2.22 -25.51 -17.66
CA LEU A 264 2.71 -24.20 -17.22
C LEU A 264 2.69 -24.16 -15.69
N PRO A 265 3.85 -23.95 -15.05
CA PRO A 265 3.92 -24.08 -13.62
C PRO A 265 3.17 -22.91 -12.96
N GLU A 266 2.36 -23.20 -11.94
CA GLU A 266 1.43 -22.23 -11.33
C GLU A 266 2.15 -20.90 -11.01
N LYS A 267 1.58 -19.77 -11.47
CA LYS A 267 2.11 -18.42 -11.22
C LYS A 267 1.82 -17.99 -9.78
N PHE A 268 2.64 -17.09 -9.23
CA PHE A 268 2.36 -16.55 -7.89
C PHE A 268 1.06 -15.75 -7.85
N PRO A 269 0.30 -15.83 -6.76
CA PRO A 269 -1.01 -15.20 -6.67
C PRO A 269 -0.96 -13.72 -6.25
N MET A 270 0.18 -13.22 -5.75
CA MET A 270 0.35 -11.81 -5.32
C MET A 270 0.77 -10.87 -6.47
N LEU A 271 0.17 -11.04 -7.65
CA LEU A 271 0.40 -10.22 -8.84
C LEU A 271 -0.93 -9.89 -9.52
N MET A 272 -1.03 -8.70 -10.09
CA MET A 272 -2.12 -8.36 -11.01
C MET A 272 -1.77 -8.88 -12.40
N GLN A 273 -2.74 -9.49 -13.08
CA GLN A 273 -2.49 -10.15 -14.37
C GLN A 273 -3.60 -9.84 -15.36
N VAL A 274 -3.23 -9.22 -16.48
CA VAL A 274 -4.15 -8.96 -17.58
C VAL A 274 -3.64 -9.71 -18.82
N PRO A 275 -4.46 -10.57 -19.45
CA PRO A 275 -4.09 -11.20 -20.71
C PRO A 275 -3.96 -10.14 -21.80
N HIS A 276 -3.00 -10.32 -22.71
CA HIS A 276 -2.90 -9.50 -23.90
C HIS A 276 -4.17 -9.63 -24.74
N PHE A 277 -4.62 -8.53 -25.36
CA PHE A 277 -5.80 -8.51 -26.22
C PHE A 277 -5.32 -8.34 -27.66
N ASP A 278 -5.27 -9.42 -28.44
CA ASP A 278 -4.95 -9.29 -29.85
C ASP A 278 -6.14 -8.66 -30.62
N PRO A 279 -5.87 -7.87 -31.68
CA PRO A 279 -6.91 -7.32 -32.55
C PRO A 279 -7.68 -8.39 -33.36
N MET A 280 -7.36 -9.68 -33.18
CA MET A 280 -8.15 -10.82 -33.66
C MET A 280 -9.22 -11.26 -32.64
N ALA A 281 -9.87 -10.29 -31.98
CA ALA A 281 -10.95 -10.52 -31.01
C ALA A 281 -12.18 -11.31 -31.55
N ALA A 282 -12.20 -11.66 -32.83
CA ALA A 282 -13.23 -12.51 -33.46
C ALA A 282 -12.96 -14.02 -33.36
N CYS A 283 -11.73 -14.45 -33.02
CA CYS A 283 -11.38 -15.86 -32.75
C CYS A 283 -10.81 -16.02 -31.34
N ILE A 284 -11.46 -15.43 -30.34
CA ILE A 284 -11.09 -15.56 -28.92
C ILE A 284 -11.30 -17.01 -28.50
N ASP A 285 -10.22 -17.78 -28.49
CA ASP A 285 -10.12 -19.01 -27.72
C ASP A 285 -9.21 -18.75 -26.52
N LEU A 286 -9.84 -18.49 -25.36
CA LEU A 286 -9.17 -18.16 -24.10
C LEU A 286 -8.21 -19.27 -23.63
N ASP A 287 -8.34 -20.50 -24.14
CA ASP A 287 -7.45 -21.62 -23.83
C ASP A 287 -6.14 -21.56 -24.62
N ILE A 288 -6.11 -20.96 -25.82
CA ILE A 288 -4.91 -20.83 -26.67
C ILE A 288 -4.18 -19.50 -26.42
N GLU A 289 -4.93 -18.40 -26.23
CA GLU A 289 -4.35 -17.06 -26.10
C GLU A 289 -3.61 -16.86 -24.77
N LYS A 290 -3.97 -17.59 -23.71
CA LYS A 290 -3.19 -17.65 -22.45
C LYS A 290 -1.81 -18.28 -22.58
N GLY A 291 -1.54 -18.99 -23.68
CA GLY A 291 -0.20 -19.43 -24.05
C GLY A 291 0.74 -18.28 -24.39
N PHE A 292 0.20 -17.08 -24.67
CA PHE A 292 0.94 -15.90 -25.07
C PHE A 292 0.80 -14.75 -24.06
N GLN A 293 1.95 -14.30 -23.56
CA GLN A 293 2.24 -13.00 -22.93
C GLN A 293 1.14 -12.39 -22.03
N MET A 294 1.18 -12.71 -20.73
CA MET A 294 0.42 -11.97 -19.72
C MET A 294 1.20 -10.71 -19.32
N THR A 295 0.52 -9.56 -19.27
CA THR A 295 1.08 -8.38 -18.60
C THR A 295 0.96 -8.58 -17.09
N ILE A 296 2.10 -8.69 -16.42
CA ILE A 296 2.19 -9.01 -14.99
C ILE A 296 2.70 -7.77 -14.25
N LEU A 297 2.03 -7.41 -13.15
CA LEU A 297 2.47 -6.34 -12.25
C LEU A 297 2.51 -6.83 -10.81
N GLY A 298 3.64 -6.63 -10.13
CA GLY A 298 3.82 -7.04 -8.74
C GLY A 298 3.02 -6.16 -7.78
N LEU A 299 2.39 -6.77 -6.77
CA LEU A 299 1.68 -6.02 -5.74
C LEU A 299 2.64 -5.09 -4.94
N GLY A 300 3.92 -5.45 -4.82
CA GLY A 300 4.95 -4.61 -4.21
C GLY A 300 5.13 -3.27 -4.92
N ASP A 301 5.10 -3.26 -6.26
CA ASP A 301 5.26 -2.04 -7.08
C ASP A 301 4.08 -1.09 -6.96
N ILE A 302 2.93 -1.58 -6.47
CA ILE A 302 1.74 -0.79 -6.19
C ILE A 302 1.74 -0.31 -4.74
N ILE A 303 2.01 -1.21 -3.78
CA ILE A 303 1.96 -0.91 -2.35
C ILE A 303 3.04 0.10 -1.95
N ILE A 304 4.27 -0.09 -2.43
CA ILE A 304 5.43 0.67 -1.96
C ILE A 304 5.33 2.16 -2.33
N PRO A 305 5.07 2.54 -3.60
CA PRO A 305 4.76 3.93 -3.95
C PRO A 305 3.38 4.38 -3.44
N GLY A 306 2.38 3.49 -3.40
CA GLY A 306 1.06 3.80 -2.88
C GLY A 306 1.07 4.24 -1.41
N TYR A 307 2.05 3.76 -0.66
CA TYR A 307 2.30 4.17 0.71
C TYR A 307 2.65 5.66 0.84
N LEU A 308 3.48 6.16 -0.08
CA LEU A 308 3.84 7.58 -0.12
C LEU A 308 2.60 8.43 -0.44
N VAL A 309 1.76 7.96 -1.38
CA VAL A 309 0.49 8.61 -1.73
C VAL A 309 -0.45 8.68 -0.53
N THR A 310 -0.68 7.58 0.18
CA THR A 310 -1.58 7.55 1.35
C THR A 310 -1.05 8.43 2.48
N HIS A 311 0.26 8.44 2.72
CA HIS A 311 0.88 9.35 3.67
C HIS A 311 0.67 10.81 3.26
N CYS A 312 0.79 11.15 1.97
CA CYS A 312 0.51 12.51 1.49
C CYS A 312 -0.94 12.94 1.76
N PHE A 313 -1.90 12.03 1.62
CA PHE A 313 -3.28 12.32 1.97
C PHE A 313 -3.51 12.44 3.49
N THR A 314 -2.78 11.71 4.33
CA THR A 314 -3.02 11.62 5.78
C THR A 314 -2.07 12.45 6.66
N MET A 315 -1.15 13.20 6.06
CA MET A 315 -0.16 13.99 6.80
C MET A 315 -0.81 14.98 7.78
N ASN A 316 -0.31 15.02 9.02
CA ASN A 316 -0.75 15.95 10.06
C ASN A 316 -0.02 17.30 9.92
N GLY A 317 -0.62 18.40 10.37
CA GLY A 317 -0.01 19.74 10.36
C GLY A 317 -0.17 20.56 9.08
N PHE A 318 -0.82 20.00 8.05
CA PHE A 318 -1.09 20.69 6.79
C PHE A 318 -2.59 20.96 6.61
N SER A 319 -2.91 22.06 5.93
CA SER A 319 -4.29 22.35 5.49
C SER A 319 -4.80 21.25 4.56
N GLU A 320 -6.10 20.96 4.63
CA GLU A 320 -6.76 19.92 3.85
C GLU A 320 -6.52 20.05 2.34
N ARG A 321 -6.58 21.28 1.81
CA ARG A 321 -6.31 21.56 0.38
C ARG A 321 -4.88 21.19 -0.02
N VAL A 322 -3.92 21.45 0.87
CA VAL A 322 -2.50 21.17 0.63
C VAL A 322 -2.25 19.67 0.61
N ARG A 323 -2.84 18.93 1.56
CA ARG A 323 -2.77 17.46 1.65
C ARG A 323 -3.29 16.80 0.38
N ILE A 324 -4.49 17.20 -0.06
CA ILE A 324 -5.11 16.70 -1.29
C ILE A 324 -4.22 17.00 -2.51
N SER A 325 -3.68 18.22 -2.60
CA SER A 325 -2.78 18.60 -3.69
C SER A 325 -1.51 17.75 -3.75
N TYR A 326 -0.87 17.46 -2.60
CA TYR A 326 0.29 16.55 -2.55
C TYR A 326 -0.08 15.12 -2.92
N GLY A 327 -1.22 14.61 -2.43
CA GLY A 327 -1.70 13.26 -2.74
C GLY A 327 -1.98 13.06 -4.23
N ILE A 328 -2.67 14.03 -4.86
CA ILE A 328 -2.94 14.00 -6.31
C ILE A 328 -1.64 14.07 -7.10
N LEU A 329 -0.73 14.98 -6.74
CA LEU A 329 0.55 15.11 -7.43
C LEU A 329 1.37 13.81 -7.38
N CYS A 330 1.43 13.17 -6.20
CA CYS A 330 2.13 11.89 -6.05
C CYS A 330 1.45 10.77 -6.87
N SER A 331 0.12 10.79 -6.95
CA SER A 331 -0.63 9.81 -7.75
C SER A 331 -0.41 10.00 -9.26
N ILE A 332 -0.31 11.24 -9.72
CA ILE A 332 0.08 11.56 -11.11
C ILE A 332 1.52 11.08 -11.37
N GLY A 333 2.44 11.34 -10.43
CA GLY A 333 3.82 10.85 -10.50
C GLY A 333 3.90 9.33 -10.61
N TYR A 334 3.08 8.60 -9.85
CA TYR A 334 2.96 7.14 -9.93
C TYR A 334 2.47 6.69 -11.32
N GLY A 335 1.39 7.30 -11.82
CA GLY A 335 0.84 6.99 -13.15
C GLY A 335 1.84 7.25 -14.28
N LEU A 336 2.58 8.36 -14.23
CA LEU A 336 3.65 8.67 -15.18
C LEU A 336 4.82 7.70 -15.07
N GLY A 337 5.21 7.33 -13.85
CA GLY A 337 6.25 6.32 -13.61
C GLY A 337 5.88 4.97 -14.21
N LEU A 338 4.62 4.51 -14.06
CA LEU A 338 4.16 3.28 -14.70
C LEU A 338 4.17 3.37 -16.23
N ILE A 339 3.75 4.49 -16.82
CA ILE A 339 3.84 4.67 -18.28
C ILE A 339 5.29 4.55 -18.74
N MET A 340 6.23 5.17 -18.02
CA MET A 340 7.67 5.04 -18.31
C MET A 340 8.14 3.58 -18.20
N THR A 341 7.67 2.81 -17.20
CA THR A 341 8.00 1.37 -17.12
C THR A 341 7.51 0.60 -18.33
N PHE A 342 6.27 0.83 -18.79
CA PHE A 342 5.72 0.13 -19.95
C PHE A 342 6.43 0.52 -21.25
N CYS A 343 6.70 1.82 -21.45
CA CYS A 343 7.49 2.28 -22.60
C CYS A 343 8.88 1.63 -22.61
N ALA A 344 9.53 1.53 -21.45
CA ALA A 344 10.87 0.99 -21.36
C ALA A 344 10.89 -0.54 -21.55
N LEU A 345 9.87 -1.25 -21.06
CA LEU A 345 9.61 -2.66 -21.38
C LEU A 345 9.41 -2.88 -22.89
N ALA A 346 8.60 -2.05 -23.54
CA ALA A 346 8.31 -2.15 -24.98
C ALA A 346 9.55 -1.86 -25.86
N ILE A 347 10.41 -0.93 -25.45
CA ILE A 347 11.63 -0.58 -26.21
C ILE A 347 12.72 -1.64 -26.05
N MET A 348 12.94 -2.10 -24.81
CA MET A 348 14.07 -2.98 -24.50
C MET A 348 13.75 -4.46 -24.67
N ASN A 349 12.48 -4.85 -24.74
CA ASN A 349 12.03 -6.25 -24.76
C ASN A 349 12.64 -7.10 -23.61
N MET A 350 13.11 -6.45 -22.55
CA MET A 350 13.75 -7.07 -21.38
C MET A 350 12.93 -6.79 -20.13
N ALA A 351 12.95 -7.70 -19.16
CA ALA A 351 12.28 -7.49 -17.87
C ALA A 351 12.89 -6.30 -17.10
N GLN A 352 12.08 -5.26 -16.94
CA GLN A 352 12.29 -4.02 -16.21
C GLN A 352 12.23 -4.11 -14.67
N PRO A 353 13.17 -3.63 -13.82
CA PRO A 353 12.81 -3.38 -12.42
C PRO A 353 11.86 -2.17 -12.37
N ALA A 354 10.58 -2.36 -12.03
CA ALA A 354 9.58 -1.29 -12.12
C ALA A 354 9.87 -0.12 -11.16
N LEU A 355 10.45 -0.41 -9.99
CA LEU A 355 10.73 0.60 -8.97
C LEU A 355 11.76 1.64 -9.42
N ILE A 356 12.61 1.33 -10.40
CA ILE A 356 13.62 2.27 -10.90
C ILE A 356 12.98 3.54 -11.51
N TYR A 357 11.79 3.40 -12.10
CA TYR A 357 11.03 4.49 -12.68
C TYR A 357 10.01 5.07 -11.68
N LEU A 358 9.35 4.22 -10.90
CA LEU A 358 8.29 4.64 -9.97
C LEU A 358 8.79 5.49 -8.80
N VAL A 359 9.91 5.10 -8.20
CA VAL A 359 10.48 5.78 -7.02
C VAL A 359 10.85 7.23 -7.34
N PRO A 360 11.63 7.54 -8.39
CA PRO A 360 11.94 8.93 -8.69
C PRO A 360 10.71 9.73 -9.14
N CYS A 361 9.83 9.15 -9.97
CA CYS A 361 8.64 9.85 -10.46
C CYS A 361 7.63 10.20 -9.35
N THR A 362 7.63 9.49 -8.22
CA THR A 362 6.78 9.82 -7.07
C THR A 362 7.48 10.72 -6.05
N LEU A 363 8.74 10.44 -5.73
CA LEU A 363 9.45 11.12 -4.66
C LEU A 363 9.99 12.51 -5.06
N PHE A 364 10.53 12.66 -6.28
CA PHE A 364 11.08 13.95 -6.72
C PHE A 364 10.02 15.06 -6.78
N PRO A 365 8.84 14.87 -7.40
CA PRO A 365 7.83 15.93 -7.47
C PRO A 365 7.37 16.41 -6.09
N ILE A 366 7.24 15.50 -5.12
CA ILE A 366 6.88 15.85 -3.75
C ILE A 366 8.01 16.67 -3.10
N CYS A 367 9.26 16.22 -3.21
CA CYS A 367 10.40 16.91 -2.63
C CYS A 367 10.58 18.32 -3.22
N ILE A 368 10.47 18.46 -4.55
CA ILE A 368 10.56 19.75 -5.25
C ILE A 368 9.44 20.68 -4.78
N MET A 369 8.19 20.21 -4.75
CA MET A 369 7.05 21.03 -4.30
C MET A 369 7.16 21.42 -2.82
N ALA A 370 7.65 20.53 -1.96
CA ALA A 370 7.87 20.81 -0.55
C ALA A 370 9.00 21.83 -0.36
N TRP A 371 10.04 21.79 -1.20
CA TRP A 371 11.11 22.77 -1.19
C TRP A 371 10.63 24.14 -1.67
N MET A 372 9.90 24.22 -2.79
CA MET A 372 9.33 25.46 -3.31
C MET A 372 8.38 26.15 -2.33
N LYS A 373 7.61 25.37 -1.56
CA LYS A 373 6.69 25.91 -0.54
C LYS A 373 7.35 26.19 0.81
N GLY A 374 8.63 25.90 0.98
CA GLY A 374 9.34 26.05 2.26
C GLY A 374 8.87 25.11 3.38
N GLN A 375 8.07 24.09 3.04
CA GLN A 375 7.44 23.16 3.99
C GLN A 375 8.19 21.83 4.13
N PHE A 376 9.38 21.72 3.52
CA PHE A 376 10.17 20.49 3.49
C PHE A 376 10.49 19.93 4.88
N ARG A 377 10.89 20.78 5.84
CA ARG A 377 11.23 20.30 7.19
C ARG A 377 10.03 19.66 7.89
N LEU A 378 8.85 20.26 7.75
CA LEU A 378 7.59 19.76 8.30
C LEU A 378 7.17 18.44 7.66
N LEU A 379 7.30 18.32 6.34
CA LEU A 379 7.02 17.08 5.62
C LEU A 379 8.00 15.96 6.01
N TRP A 380 9.29 16.29 6.12
CA TRP A 380 10.37 15.32 6.36
C TRP A 380 10.33 14.77 7.79
N HIS A 381 10.19 15.63 8.80
CA HIS A 381 10.17 15.21 10.21
C HIS A 381 8.78 14.76 10.69
N GLY A 382 7.71 15.24 10.05
CA GLY A 382 6.35 15.09 10.59
C GLY A 382 6.04 16.19 11.62
N ALA A 383 4.75 16.47 11.82
CA ALA A 383 4.32 17.57 12.69
C ALA A 383 4.65 17.34 14.17
N GLU A 384 4.62 16.08 14.63
CA GLU A 384 4.85 15.69 16.02
C GLU A 384 6.31 15.95 16.46
N ASP A 385 7.28 15.75 15.57
CA ASP A 385 8.71 16.01 15.87
C ASP A 385 9.05 17.53 15.96
N LEU A 386 8.24 18.41 15.35
CA LEU A 386 8.52 19.86 15.27
C LEU A 386 7.85 20.70 16.36
N THR A 387 6.66 20.32 16.83
CA THR A 387 6.00 20.99 17.96
C THR A 387 6.85 20.92 19.22
N ASP A 388 7.53 19.80 19.43
CA ASP A 388 8.36 19.57 20.63
C ASP A 388 9.72 20.26 20.51
N SER A 389 10.28 20.32 19.30
CA SER A 389 11.53 21.06 19.04
C SER A 389 11.36 22.57 19.29
N THR A 390 10.18 23.12 19.01
CA THR A 390 9.89 24.55 19.22
C THR A 390 9.53 24.84 20.68
N ALA A 391 8.90 23.90 21.39
CA ALA A 391 8.65 23.98 22.83
C ALA A 391 9.96 23.90 23.65
N SER A 392 10.94 23.12 23.20
CA SER A 392 12.27 23.01 23.84
C SER A 392 13.19 24.22 23.61
N LEU A 393 12.80 25.17 22.74
CA LEU A 393 13.61 26.33 22.35
C LEU A 393 13.15 27.66 22.96
N LYS A 394 12.09 27.67 23.78
CA LYS A 394 11.79 28.83 24.64
C LYS A 394 12.74 28.79 25.85
N PRO A 395 13.68 29.73 25.99
CA PRO A 395 14.39 29.90 27.25
C PRO A 395 13.40 30.48 28.26
N ASN A 396 13.33 29.90 29.46
CA ASN A 396 12.71 30.57 30.61
C ASN A 396 13.41 31.92 30.78
N THR A 397 12.72 32.98 30.41
CA THR A 397 13.11 34.34 30.80
C THR A 397 12.28 34.62 32.04
N ASP A 398 12.71 34.04 33.17
CA ASP A 398 12.21 34.45 34.47
C ASP A 398 12.93 35.76 34.81
N ASP A 399 12.15 36.83 34.72
CA ASP A 399 12.51 38.18 35.13
C ASP A 399 12.65 38.18 36.66
N ASP A 400 13.88 38.28 37.13
CA ASP A 400 14.23 38.37 38.55
C ASP A 400 14.13 39.84 38.96
N THR A 401 12.97 40.26 39.49
CA THR A 401 12.85 41.51 40.25
C THR A 401 11.89 41.35 41.43
N GLY A 402 12.49 41.04 42.60
CA GLY A 402 12.22 41.58 43.94
C GLY A 402 10.77 41.64 44.49
N PRO A 403 10.50 41.10 45.70
CA PRO A 403 9.24 41.36 46.40
C PRO A 403 9.26 42.76 47.01
N GLN A 404 8.25 43.58 46.69
CA GLN A 404 7.98 44.84 47.39
C GLN A 404 6.70 44.68 48.23
N ASN A 405 6.83 45.06 49.51
CA ASN A 405 5.89 44.88 50.59
C ASN A 405 4.55 45.62 50.43
N ASP A 406 3.55 45.04 51.10
CA ASP A 406 2.24 45.56 51.50
C ASP A 406 2.08 47.08 51.64
N VAL A 407 1.01 47.64 51.05
CA VAL A 407 0.16 48.67 51.70
C VAL A 407 -1.29 48.53 51.20
N ILE A 408 -2.18 48.32 52.15
CA ILE A 408 -3.64 48.41 52.08
C ILE A 408 -4.07 49.86 51.83
N ASN A 409 -5.02 50.10 50.92
CA ASN A 409 -6.07 51.11 51.13
C ASN A 409 -7.26 50.93 50.19
N ASN A 410 -8.45 50.94 50.80
CA ASN A 410 -9.76 51.08 50.18
C ASN A 410 -9.89 52.42 49.46
N GLU A 411 -10.64 52.47 48.35
CA GLU A 411 -11.75 53.44 48.18
C GLU A 411 -12.56 53.16 46.91
N GLU A 412 -13.85 53.46 47.04
CA GLU A 412 -14.92 53.38 46.04
C GLU A 412 -14.65 54.26 44.81
N SER A 413 -15.31 53.93 43.68
CA SER A 413 -16.32 54.81 43.05
C SER A 413 -16.42 54.61 41.54
N SER A 414 -17.62 54.16 41.15
CA SER A 414 -18.45 54.66 40.03
C SER A 414 -17.83 54.86 38.64
N SER A 415 -18.39 54.07 37.71
CA SER A 415 -18.63 54.45 36.32
C SER A 415 -19.32 55.82 36.16
N THR A 416 -18.81 56.69 35.29
CA THR A 416 -19.58 57.70 34.51
C THR A 416 -18.66 58.15 33.34
N ARG A 417 -18.87 57.73 32.08
CA ARG A 417 -19.76 58.24 31.00
C ARG A 417 -19.15 59.39 30.14
N GLN A 418 -19.31 59.23 28.81
CA GLN A 418 -19.29 60.21 27.69
C GLN A 418 -17.91 60.70 27.22
N VAL A 419 -17.62 60.74 25.91
CA VAL A 419 -18.46 61.11 24.75
C VAL A 419 -18.49 60.06 23.64
#